data_AF-A0A933XML6-F1
#
_entry.id   AF-A0A933XML6-F1
#
_cell.length_a   1.000
_cell.length_b   1.000
_cell.length_c   1.000
_cell.angle_alpha   90.00
_cell.angle_beta   90.00
_cell.angle_gamma   90.00
#
_symmetry.space_group_name_H-M   'P 1'
#
loop_
_entity.id
_entity.type
_entity.pdbx_description
1 polymer ?
#
loop_
_entity_poly.entity_id
_entity_poly.type
_entity_poly.pdbx_seq_one_letter_code
_entity_poly.pdbx_strand_id
1 'polypeptide(L)'
;MTPSLKIPRQILDDLVAHARELDPFECCGLLAGKEETVTRQYRIANTVAKDAQAVTVFNEADVKPLGHLSGKARAEVAYFMDPK
;
A
#
# COMPACT_ATOMS: atom_id res chain seq x y z
N MET A 1 -5.44 27.73 -4.16
CA MET A 1 -5.58 26.97 -2.90
C MET A 1 -5.44 25.51 -3.24
N THR A 2 -4.59 24.77 -2.53
CA THR A 2 -4.43 23.32 -2.74
C THR A 2 -5.61 22.62 -2.07
N PRO A 3 -6.32 21.70 -2.75
CA PRO A 3 -7.41 20.94 -2.14
C PRO A 3 -6.89 20.15 -0.93
N SER A 4 -7.65 20.12 0.17
CA SER A 4 -7.24 19.47 1.42
C SER A 4 -8.11 18.25 1.69
N LEU A 5 -7.51 17.05 1.75
CA LEU A 5 -8.25 15.84 2.09
C LEU A 5 -8.62 15.84 3.59
N LYS A 6 -9.92 15.73 3.89
CA LYS A 6 -10.48 15.62 5.23
C LYS A 6 -10.68 14.16 5.58
N ILE A 7 -9.99 13.71 6.62
CA ILE A 7 -10.09 12.35 7.14
C ILE A 7 -10.65 12.42 8.58
N PRO A 8 -11.82 11.80 8.85
CA PRO A 8 -12.34 11.69 10.21
C PRO A 8 -11.34 11.01 11.14
N ARG A 9 -11.22 11.50 12.39
CA ARG A 9 -10.24 11.01 13.36
C ARG A 9 -10.30 9.49 13.55
N GLN A 10 -11.50 8.91 13.63
CA GLN A 10 -11.67 7.46 13.74
C GLN A 10 -11.00 6.68 12.61
N ILE A 11 -11.18 7.12 11.36
CA ILE A 11 -10.58 6.46 10.19
C ILE A 11 -9.05 6.60 10.22
N LEU A 12 -8.55 7.77 10.62
CA LEU A 12 -7.11 7.98 10.78
C LEU A 12 -6.51 7.06 11.85
N ASP A 13 -7.19 6.92 12.98
CA ASP A 13 -6.72 6.06 14.06
C ASP A 13 -6.72 4.58 13.62
N ASP A 14 -7.74 4.15 12.87
CA ASP A 14 -7.81 2.80 12.33
C ASP A 14 -6.73 2.52 11.26
N LEU A 15 -6.34 3.53 10.47
CA LEU A 15 -5.22 3.45 9.52
C LEU A 15 -3.89 3.25 10.27
N VAL A 16 -3.65 4.05 11.31
CA VAL A 16 -2.43 3.94 12.12
C VAL A 16 -2.37 2.60 12.84
N ALA A 17 -3.52 2.11 13.35
CA ALA A 17 -3.60 0.77 13.94
C ALA A 17 -3.24 -0.31 12.91
N HIS A 18 -3.77 -0.23 11.69
CA HIS A 18 -3.46 -1.19 10.62
C HIS A 18 -1.97 -1.19 10.25
N ALA A 19 -1.35 -0.01 10.15
CA ALA A 19 0.07 0.11 9.87
C ALA A 19 0.93 -0.53 10.97
N ARG A 20 0.58 -0.30 12.25
CA ARG A 20 1.28 -0.90 13.39
C ARG A 20 1.13 -2.42 13.46
N GLU A 21 -0.04 -2.95 13.08
CA GLU A 21 -0.27 -4.40 13.02
C GLU A 21 0.60 -5.10 11.97
N LEU A 22 0.99 -4.39 10.90
CA LEU A 22 1.76 -4.96 9.79
C LEU A 22 3.25 -4.64 9.84
N ASP A 23 3.71 -3.79 10.77
CA ASP A 23 5.13 -3.49 10.98
C ASP A 23 5.99 -4.78 11.12
N PRO A 24 7.16 -4.89 10.46
CA PRO A 24 7.87 -3.87 9.66
C PRO A 24 7.45 -3.82 8.18
N PHE A 25 6.41 -4.56 7.81
CA PHE A 25 5.93 -4.62 6.43
C PHE A 25 5.02 -3.44 6.12
N GLU A 26 4.98 -3.11 4.84
CA GLU A 26 4.16 -2.02 4.38
C GLU A 26 2.66 -2.41 4.34
N CYS A 27 1.80 -1.55 4.91
CA CYS A 27 0.34 -1.68 4.83
C CYS A 27 -0.23 -0.91 3.64
N CYS A 28 -1.33 -1.41 3.05
CA CYS A 28 -2.04 -0.72 1.99
C CYS A 28 -3.58 -0.82 2.17
N GLY A 29 -4.30 0.06 1.47
CA GLY A 29 -5.76 0.10 1.55
C GLY A 29 -6.36 1.20 0.68
N LEU A 30 -7.69 1.30 0.71
CA LEU A 30 -8.46 2.31 -0.03
C LEU A 30 -9.19 3.23 0.92
N LEU A 31 -9.16 4.53 0.62
CA LEU A 31 -10.00 5.54 1.25
C LEU A 31 -11.13 5.92 0.30
N ALA A 32 -12.36 5.60 0.67
CA ALA A 32 -13.55 5.98 -0.09
C ALA A 32 -14.25 7.17 0.56
N GLY A 33 -14.81 8.03 -0.28
CA GLY A 33 -15.36 9.29 0.16
C GLY A 33 -16.10 10.02 -0.95
N LYS A 34 -16.52 11.24 -0.65
CA LYS A 34 -17.12 12.16 -1.62
C LYS A 34 -16.33 13.46 -1.58
N GLU A 35 -15.99 13.97 -2.77
CA GLU A 35 -15.16 15.17 -2.92
C GLU A 35 -13.84 15.01 -2.13
N GLU A 36 -13.56 15.93 -1.20
CA GLU A 36 -12.35 15.92 -0.39
C GLU A 36 -12.57 15.26 0.98
N THR A 37 -13.69 14.57 1.22
CA THR A 37 -14.01 13.98 2.54
C THR A 37 -14.08 12.46 2.48
N VAL A 38 -13.22 11.81 3.26
CA VAL A 38 -13.22 10.36 3.45
C VAL A 38 -14.36 9.97 4.38
N THR A 39 -15.09 8.91 4.01
CA THR A 39 -16.20 8.37 4.81
C THR A 39 -16.01 6.90 5.17
N ARG A 40 -15.15 6.18 4.44
CA ARG A 40 -14.84 4.77 4.68
C ARG A 40 -13.39 4.45 4.36
N GLN A 41 -12.85 3.44 5.04
CA GLN A 41 -11.60 2.80 4.66
C GLN A 41 -11.82 1.31 4.40
N TYR A 42 -11.01 0.74 3.52
CA TYR A 42 -10.96 -0.68 3.24
C TYR A 42 -9.51 -1.15 3.38
N ARG A 43 -9.28 -2.07 4.31
CA ARG A 43 -7.99 -2.74 4.45
C ARG A 43 -7.79 -3.69 3.28
N ILE A 44 -6.61 -3.69 2.70
CA ILE A 44 -6.22 -4.62 1.63
C ILE A 44 -4.98 -5.37 2.08
N ALA A 45 -4.95 -6.66 1.83
CA ALA A 45 -3.74 -7.45 2.10
C ALA A 45 -2.69 -7.10 1.04
N ASN A 46 -1.52 -6.62 1.47
CA ASN A 46 -0.37 -6.49 0.58
C ASN A 46 0.15 -7.88 0.23
N THR A 47 -0.14 -8.36 -0.98
CA THR A 47 0.25 -9.71 -1.44
C THR A 47 1.71 -9.79 -1.87
N VAL A 48 2.38 -8.66 -2.14
CA VAL A 48 3.80 -8.64 -2.52
C VAL A 48 4.69 -9.15 -1.40
N ALA A 49 4.34 -8.87 -0.15
CA ALA A 49 5.05 -9.39 1.02
C ALA A 49 4.95 -10.93 1.16
N LYS A 50 4.01 -11.57 0.46
CA LYS A 50 3.67 -13.00 0.62
C LYS A 50 3.82 -13.84 -0.64
N ASP A 51 3.93 -13.22 -1.82
CA ASP A 51 3.93 -13.93 -3.09
C ASP A 51 5.25 -13.73 -3.87
N ALA A 52 6.01 -14.82 -3.99
CA ALA A 52 7.23 -14.86 -4.79
C ALA A 52 6.98 -14.58 -6.29
N GLN A 53 5.75 -14.75 -6.78
CA GLN A 53 5.39 -14.41 -8.17
C GLN A 53 5.18 -12.91 -8.38
N ALA A 54 4.83 -12.14 -7.33
CA ALA A 54 4.84 -10.68 -7.43
C ALA A 54 6.25 -10.19 -7.77
N VAL A 55 7.28 -10.84 -7.22
CA VAL A 55 8.71 -10.58 -7.56
C VAL A 55 8.98 -10.78 -9.06
N THR A 56 8.30 -11.71 -9.73
CA THR A 56 8.48 -11.96 -11.17
C THR A 56 7.83 -10.90 -12.06
N VAL A 57 6.68 -10.33 -11.65
CA VAL A 57 6.06 -9.19 -12.36
C VAL A 57 7.01 -7.98 -12.41
N PHE A 58 7.82 -7.78 -11.37
CA PHE A 58 8.81 -6.69 -11.34
C PHE A 58 10.03 -6.91 -12.24
N ASN A 59 10.35 -8.16 -12.61
CA ASN A 59 11.40 -8.44 -13.59
C ASN A 59 10.93 -8.18 -15.02
N GLU A 60 9.63 -8.32 -15.30
CA GLU A 60 9.05 -8.15 -16.64
C GLU A 60 8.59 -6.71 -16.91
N ALA A 61 8.23 -5.94 -15.87
CA ALA A 61 7.74 -4.56 -15.99
C ALA A 61 8.83 -3.46 -16.12
N ASP A 62 10.07 -3.84 -16.44
CA ASP A 62 11.17 -2.91 -16.74
C ASP A 62 11.46 -1.87 -15.62
N VAL A 63 11.33 -2.28 -14.36
CA VAL A 63 11.63 -1.46 -13.17
C VAL A 63 13.14 -1.37 -12.92
N LYS A 64 13.87 -0.84 -13.91
CA LYS A 64 15.32 -0.56 -13.86
C LYS A 64 15.80 0.19 -12.60
N PRO A 65 15.02 1.06 -11.93
CA PRO A 65 15.51 1.78 -10.76
C PRO A 65 15.77 0.90 -9.53
N LEU A 66 15.10 -0.25 -9.38
CA LEU A 66 15.17 -1.08 -8.15
C LEU A 66 16.14 -2.27 -8.29
N GLY A 67 16.86 -2.34 -9.42
CA GLY A 67 17.88 -3.34 -9.75
C GLY A 67 18.93 -3.57 -8.66
N HIS A 68 19.29 -2.49 -7.95
CA HIS A 68 20.33 -2.46 -6.94
C HIS A 68 19.87 -2.89 -5.53
N LEU A 69 18.57 -3.07 -5.30
CA LEU A 69 18.03 -3.45 -4.00
C LEU A 69 18.02 -4.98 -3.81
N SER A 70 18.21 -5.41 -2.56
CA SER A 70 18.11 -6.83 -2.17
C SER A 70 16.68 -7.35 -2.34
N GLY A 71 16.51 -8.68 -2.50
CA GLY A 71 15.19 -9.29 -2.66
C GLY A 71 14.19 -8.95 -1.55
N LYS A 72 14.69 -8.77 -0.32
CA LYS A 72 13.89 -8.33 0.84
C LYS A 72 13.45 -6.86 0.71
N ALA A 73 14.38 -5.97 0.35
CA ALA A 73 14.08 -4.55 0.16
C ALA A 73 13.14 -4.30 -1.03
N ARG A 74 13.20 -5.13 -2.08
CA ARG A 74 12.24 -5.06 -3.18
C ARG A 74 10.82 -5.44 -2.74
N ALA A 75 10.67 -6.48 -1.92
CA ALA A 75 9.37 -6.87 -1.37
C ALA A 75 8.78 -5.84 -0.38
N GLU A 76 9.63 -5.02 0.24
CA GLU A 76 9.23 -3.93 1.15
C GLU A 76 8.82 -2.63 0.42
N VAL A 77 9.24 -2.44 -0.84
CA VAL A 77 9.03 -1.17 -1.60
C VAL A 77 8.01 -1.32 -2.73
N ALA A 78 7.67 -2.55 -3.10
CA ALA A 78 6.91 -2.83 -4.31
C ALA A 78 5.42 -3.09 -4.01
N TYR A 79 4.56 -2.35 -4.70
CA TYR A 79 3.10 -2.44 -4.60
C TYR A 79 2.56 -3.25 -5.77
N PHE A 80 1.78 -4.29 -5.49
CA PHE A 80 0.96 -4.97 -6.50
C PHE A 80 -0.45 -5.10 -5.94
N MET A 81 -1.39 -4.37 -6.53
CA MET A 81 -2.81 -4.60 -6.29
C MET A 81 -3.27 -5.66 -7.29
N ASP A 82 -3.61 -6.86 -6.81
CA ASP A 82 -4.29 -7.87 -7.63
C ASP A 82 -5.79 -7.54 -7.68
N PRO A 83 -6.35 -7.09 -8.83
CA PRO A 83 -7.74 -6.66 -8.93
C PRO A 83 -8.71 -7.85 -9.11
N LYS A 84 -8.47 -8.99 -8.43
CA LYS A 84 -9.40 -10.13 -8.45
C LYS A 84 -10.68 -9.83 -7.68
#